data_AF-G5QIE9-F1
#
_entry.id   AF-G5QIE9-F1
#
_cell.length_a   1.000
_cell.length_b   1.000
_cell.length_c   1.000
_cell.angle_alpha   90.00
_cell.angle_beta   90.00
_cell.angle_gamma   90.00
#
_symmetry.space_group_name_H-M   'P 1'
#
loop_
_entity.id
_entity.type
_entity.pdbx_description
1 polymer ?
#
loop_
_entity_poly.entity_id
_entity_poly.type
_entity_poly.pdbx_seq_one_letter_code
_entity_poly.pdbx_strand_id
1 'polypeptide(L)' 'MAHFADHHGDAMEVAQCQQSPNERTQLATLARQHHLWASLGSDFHQPCPWIELGRKLWLPAGVEGVWQTWEQPQISQ' A
#
# COMPACT_ATOMS: atom_id res chain seq x y z
N MET A 1 2.71 14.67 2.23
CA MET A 1 3.74 13.62 2.07
C MET A 1 5.13 14.14 2.39
N ALA A 2 5.58 15.29 1.85
CA ALA A 2 6.88 15.90 2.20
C ALA A 2 7.18 15.90 3.71
N HIS A 3 6.34 16.54 4.53
CA HIS A 3 6.54 16.58 5.99
C HIS A 3 6.69 15.17 6.62
N PHE A 4 5.86 14.21 6.22
CA PHE A 4 5.96 12.84 6.75
C PHE A 4 7.28 12.17 6.35
N ALA A 5 7.69 12.31 5.09
CA ALA A 5 8.96 11.80 4.59
C ALA A 5 10.17 12.48 5.27
N ASP A 6 10.13 13.80 5.46
CA ASP A 6 11.16 14.58 6.17
C ASP A 6 11.31 14.15 7.63
N HIS A 7 10.26 13.54 8.20
CA HIS A 7 10.24 12.96 9.53
C HIS A 7 10.46 11.44 9.53
N HIS A 8 11.09 10.88 8.49
CA HIS A 8 11.45 9.46 8.35
C HIS A 8 10.25 8.52 8.28
N GLY A 9 9.16 8.97 7.67
CA GLY A 9 8.08 8.08 7.27
C GLY A 9 8.51 7.18 6.11
N ASP A 10 8.36 5.85 6.25
CA ASP A 10 8.87 4.89 5.27
C ASP A 10 7.88 4.57 4.14
N ALA A 11 6.58 4.55 4.44
CA ALA A 11 5.57 4.02 3.53
C ALA A 11 4.23 4.77 3.65
N MET A 12 3.41 4.69 2.60
CA MET A 12 2.03 5.15 2.62
C MET A 12 1.08 4.13 1.98
N GLU A 13 -0.18 4.15 2.39
CA GLU A 13 -1.20 3.32 1.74
C GLU A 13 -1.54 3.87 0.35
N VAL A 14 -1.49 2.99 -0.65
CA VAL A 14 -1.74 3.32 -2.06
C VAL A 14 -2.99 2.62 -2.60
N ALA A 15 -3.41 1.49 -2.01
CA ALA A 15 -4.55 0.72 -2.51
C ALA A 15 -5.46 0.20 -1.39
N GLN A 16 -6.77 0.36 -1.60
CA GLN A 16 -7.85 -0.17 -0.76
C GLN A 16 -8.91 -0.87 -1.63
N CYS A 17 -9.76 -1.72 -1.03
CA CYS A 17 -10.74 -2.56 -1.74
C CYS A 17 -11.73 -1.78 -2.63
N GLN A 18 -12.13 -0.58 -2.21
CA GLN A 18 -13.15 0.25 -2.88
C GLN A 18 -12.59 1.58 -3.41
N GLN A 19 -11.37 1.54 -3.92
CA GLN A 19 -10.76 2.73 -4.49
C GLN A 19 -11.11 2.91 -5.97
N SER A 20 -11.34 4.16 -6.38
CA SER A 20 -11.38 4.48 -7.80
C SER A 20 -9.99 4.32 -8.44
N PRO A 21 -9.88 3.92 -9.73
CA PRO A 21 -8.58 3.80 -10.39
C PRO A 21 -7.78 5.11 -10.40
N ASN A 22 -8.45 6.26 -10.58
CA ASN A 22 -7.78 7.55 -10.63
C ASN A 22 -7.14 7.93 -9.29
N GLU A 23 -7.87 7.72 -8.19
CA GLU A 23 -7.33 7.97 -6.85
C GLU A 23 -6.12 7.08 -6.57
N ARG A 24 -6.17 5.79 -6.97
CA ARG A 24 -5.02 4.89 -6.87
C ARG A 24 -3.80 5.40 -7.65
N THR A 25 -4.00 5.91 -8.87
CA THR A 25 -2.94 6.51 -9.68
C THR A 25 -2.36 7.77 -9.03
N GLN A 26 -3.21 8.59 -8.40
CA GLN A 26 -2.79 9.79 -7.69
C GLN A 26 -1.93 9.43 -6.46
N LEU A 27 -2.37 8.49 -5.62
CA LEU A 27 -1.60 8.03 -4.47
C LEU A 27 -0.27 7.39 -4.87
N ALA A 28 -0.26 6.58 -5.93
CA ALA A 28 0.98 6.01 -6.44
C ALA A 28 1.97 7.07 -6.96
N THR A 29 1.45 8.16 -7.52
CA THR A 29 2.29 9.29 -7.93
C THR A 29 2.89 10.00 -6.74
N LEU A 30 2.10 10.24 -5.68
CA LEU A 30 2.60 10.82 -4.43
C LEU A 30 3.65 9.93 -3.76
N ALA A 31 3.43 8.62 -3.69
CA ALA A 31 4.40 7.68 -3.12
C ALA A 31 5.75 7.77 -3.84
N ARG A 32 5.74 7.75 -5.18
CA ARG A 32 6.97 7.90 -5.99
C ARG A 32 7.66 9.25 -5.81
N GLN A 33 6.89 10.35 -5.79
CA GLN A 33 7.43 11.70 -5.63
C GLN A 33 8.16 11.91 -4.30
N HIS A 34 7.76 11.18 -3.27
CA HIS A 34 8.32 11.28 -1.93
C HIS A 34 9.16 10.07 -1.52
N HIS A 35 9.50 9.19 -2.48
CA HIS A 35 10.31 7.99 -2.23
C HIS A 35 9.77 7.09 -1.10
N LEU A 36 8.43 6.99 -1.00
CA LEU A 36 7.75 6.15 -0.02
C LEU A 36 7.44 4.78 -0.60
N TRP A 37 7.60 3.74 0.20
CA TRP A 37 7.06 2.41 -0.10
C TRP A 37 5.52 2.44 -0.12
N ALA A 38 4.92 1.53 -0.87
CA ALA A 38 3.47 1.42 -0.98
C ALA A 38 2.93 0.29 -0.09
N SER A 39 1.92 0.62 0.71
CA SER A 39 1.10 -0.35 1.42
C SER A 39 -0.26 -0.51 0.73
N LEU A 40 -0.95 -1.61 1.04
CA LEU A 40 -2.34 -1.84 0.70
C LEU A 40 -3.07 -2.49 1.87
N GLY A 41 -4.36 -2.21 1.99
CA GLY A 41 -5.17 -2.67 3.11
C GLY A 41 -6.62 -2.88 2.70
N SER A 42 -7.21 -3.99 3.17
CA SER A 42 -8.66 -4.18 3.00
C SER A 42 -9.47 -3.34 3.97
N ASP A 43 -8.87 -2.97 5.10
CA ASP A 43 -9.56 -2.34 6.24
C ASP A 43 -10.80 -3.11 6.70
N PHE A 44 -10.71 -4.45 6.62
CA PHE A 44 -11.79 -5.35 6.99
C PHE A 44 -12.00 -5.41 8.50
N HIS A 45 -13.24 -5.17 8.93
CA HIS A 45 -13.65 -5.26 10.34
C HIS A 45 -14.67 -6.39 10.60
N GLN A 46 -15.47 -6.75 9.59
CA GLN A 46 -16.46 -7.82 9.62
C GLN A 46 -16.93 -8.15 8.19
N PRO A 47 -17.50 -9.35 7.93
CA PRO A 47 -18.05 -9.70 6.62
C PRO A 47 -19.07 -8.67 6.14
N CYS A 48 -18.86 -8.10 4.96
CA CYS A 48 -19.81 -7.17 4.36
C CYS A 48 -19.74 -7.21 2.83
N PRO A 49 -20.81 -6.85 2.10
CA PRO A 49 -20.88 -7.09 0.65
C PRO A 49 -19.81 -6.36 -0.19
N TRP A 50 -19.20 -5.33 0.38
CA TRP A 50 -18.39 -4.33 -0.34
C TRP A 50 -16.91 -4.35 0.04
N ILE A 51 -16.58 -4.85 1.24
CA ILE A 51 -15.23 -4.97 1.78
C ILE A 51 -15.05 -6.41 2.21
N GLU A 52 -14.30 -7.16 1.39
CA GLU A 52 -13.94 -8.54 1.64
C GLU A 52 -12.42 -8.66 1.68
N LEU A 53 -11.91 -9.56 2.51
CA LEU A 53 -10.47 -9.79 2.66
C LEU A 53 -9.82 -10.07 1.29
N GLY A 54 -8.84 -9.25 0.94
CA GLY A 54 -8.04 -9.37 -0.29
C GLY A 54 -8.76 -9.01 -1.60
N ARG A 55 -10.06 -8.69 -1.58
CA ARG A 55 -10.81 -8.42 -2.82
C ARG A 55 -10.38 -7.08 -3.43
N LYS A 56 -10.02 -7.07 -4.73
CA LYS A 56 -9.57 -5.87 -5.48
C LYS A 56 -8.35 -5.15 -4.88
N LEU A 57 -7.54 -5.89 -4.12
CA LEU A 57 -6.36 -5.35 -3.45
C LEU A 57 -5.12 -5.63 -4.30
N TRP A 58 -4.59 -4.60 -4.98
CA TRP A 58 -3.42 -4.69 -5.85
C TRP A 58 -2.71 -3.33 -5.92
N LEU A 59 -1.38 -3.32 -5.95
CA LEU A 59 -0.62 -2.10 -6.18
C LEU A 59 -0.57 -1.77 -7.68
N PRO A 60 -0.69 -0.49 -8.07
CA PRO A 60 -0.44 -0.07 -9.44
C PRO A 60 1.03 -0.26 -9.80
N ALA A 61 1.32 -0.34 -11.10
CA ALA A 61 2.70 -0.45 -11.57
C ALA A 61 3.54 0.78 -11.18
N GLY A 62 4.83 0.57 -10.92
CA GLY A 62 5.80 1.64 -10.63
C GLY A 62 5.88 2.06 -9.16
N VAL A 63 5.15 1.41 -8.25
CA VAL A 63 5.40 1.50 -6.81
C VAL A 63 5.86 0.15 -6.28
N GLU A 64 6.67 0.18 -5.23
CA GLU A 64 7.19 -1.02 -4.58
C GLU A 64 6.49 -1.25 -3.26
N GLY A 65 6.13 -2.51 -2.98
CA GLY A 65 5.39 -2.86 -1.78
C GLY A 65 6.27 -2.81 -0.54
N VAL A 66 5.77 -2.24 0.57
CA VAL A 66 6.52 -2.15 1.83
C VAL A 66 6.99 -3.51 2.35
N TRP A 67 6.29 -4.60 2.02
CA TRP A 67 6.69 -5.95 2.38
C TRP A 67 8.02 -6.41 1.75
N GLN A 68 8.52 -5.71 0.74
CA GLN A 68 9.83 -5.99 0.16
C GLN A 68 10.98 -5.62 1.11
N THR A 69 10.73 -4.78 2.11
CA THR A 69 11.73 -4.41 3.14
C THR A 69 11.74 -5.38 4.31
N TRP A 70 10.76 -6.29 4.40
CA TRP A 70 10.63 -7.19 5.54
C TRP A 70 11.68 -8.30 5.46
N GLU A 71 12.24 -8.64 6.62
CA GLU A 71 13.10 -9.79 6.75
C GLU A 71 12.37 -11.04 6.26
N GLN A 72 13.00 -11.77 5.35
CA GLN A 72 12.45 -13.02 4.88
C GLN A 72 12.54 -14.06 6.00
N PRO A 73 11.49 -14.86 6.22
CA PRO A 73 11.53 -15.90 7.23
C PRO A 73 12.69 -16.86 6.94
N GLN A 74 13.57 -17.03 7.92
CA GLN A 74 14.65 -17.99 7.81
C GLN A 74 14.07 -19.40 7.95
N ILE A 75 13.86 -20.06 6.82
CA ILE A 75 13.42 -21.46 6.80
C ILE A 75 14.65 -22.32 7.06
N SER A 76 14.82 -22.76 8.30
CA SER A 76 15.77 -23.81 8.65
C SER A 76 15.36 -25.10 7.91
N GLN A 77 16.30 -25.69 7.16
CA GLN A 77 16.11 -27.00 6.51
C GLN A 77 16.06 -28.13 7.53
#